data_AF-A0A9C8MMB3-F1
#
_entry.id   AF-A0A9C8MMB3-F1
#
_cell.length_a   1.000
_cell.length_b   1.000
_cell.length_c   1.000
_cell.angle_alpha   90.00
_cell.angle_beta   90.00
_cell.angle_gamma   90.00
#
_symmetry.space_group_name_H-M   'P 1'
#
loop_
_entity.id
_entity.type
_entity.pdbx_description
1 polymer ?
#
loop_
_entity_poly.entity_id
_entity_poly.type
_entity_poly.pdbx_seq_one_letter_code
_entity_poly.pdbx_strand_id
1 'polypeptide(L)'
;INPRLDTSPENYPIWGPDRLSVTPENVGDKVHLRVELQTLFRLPRSNGMLFGVRGYLISMNELVTNPLWAKRLHRVLKGLHPELAEYKGLSYKDITIDWLSKYDDGTSSE
;
A
#
# COMPACT_ATOMS: atom_id res chain seq x y z
N ILE A 1 2.58 -2.12 -6.27
CA ILE A 1 2.10 -2.84 -7.48
C ILE A 1 2.88 -4.13 -7.58
N ASN A 2 2.18 -5.26 -7.77
CA ASN A 2 2.69 -6.62 -7.63
C ASN A 2 3.23 -6.91 -6.20
N PRO A 3 3.32 -8.18 -5.78
CA PRO A 3 3.87 -8.53 -4.47
C PRO A 3 5.41 -8.49 -4.49
N ARG A 4 6.00 -7.37 -4.90
CA ARG A 4 7.46 -7.21 -5.03
C ARG A 4 8.04 -6.58 -3.77
N LEU A 5 8.96 -7.29 -3.10
CA LEU A 5 9.69 -6.77 -1.94
C LEU A 5 10.82 -5.82 -2.35
N ASP A 6 11.53 -6.17 -3.43
CA ASP A 6 12.62 -5.37 -3.96
C ASP A 6 12.09 -4.24 -4.87
N THR A 7 11.73 -3.13 -4.23
CA THR A 7 11.35 -1.88 -4.88
C THR A 7 12.44 -0.83 -4.68
N SER A 8 13.70 -1.25 -4.84
CA SER A 8 14.86 -0.39 -4.63
C SER A 8 15.14 0.51 -5.85
N PRO A 9 15.80 1.66 -5.67
CA PRO A 9 16.22 2.51 -6.79
C PRO A 9 17.08 1.78 -7.82
N GLU A 10 17.95 0.86 -7.40
CA GLU A 10 18.86 0.09 -8.26
C GLU A 10 18.09 -0.73 -9.30
N ASN A 11 16.91 -1.20 -8.94
CA ASN A 11 16.04 -2.01 -9.79
C ASN A 11 14.86 -1.24 -10.37
N TYR A 12 14.89 0.10 -10.33
CA TYR A 12 13.79 0.96 -10.80
C TYR A 12 13.31 0.63 -12.23
N PRO A 13 14.17 0.38 -13.24
CA PRO A 13 13.70 0.03 -14.58
C PRO A 13 12.84 -1.24 -14.63
N ILE A 14 12.96 -2.12 -13.63
CA ILE A 14 12.26 -3.40 -13.56
C ILE A 14 10.88 -3.26 -12.90
N TRP A 15 10.67 -2.31 -12.00
CA TRP A 15 9.41 -2.18 -11.24
C TRP A 15 8.69 -0.85 -11.43
N GLY A 16 9.39 0.23 -11.77
CA GLY A 16 8.83 1.57 -11.98
C GLY A 16 7.69 1.60 -13.02
N PRO A 17 7.88 1.00 -14.21
CA PRO A 17 6.86 0.97 -15.26
C PRO A 17 5.54 0.32 -14.84
N ASP A 18 5.57 -0.63 -13.89
CA ASP A 18 4.37 -1.34 -13.43
C ASP A 18 3.30 -0.37 -12.88
N ARG A 19 3.70 0.79 -12.34
CA ARG A 19 2.77 1.82 -11.82
C ARG A 19 1.82 2.37 -12.88
N LEU A 20 2.22 2.34 -14.15
CA LEU A 20 1.42 2.82 -15.30
C LEU A 20 0.54 1.72 -15.89
N SER A 21 0.65 0.49 -15.40
CA SER A 21 -0.04 -0.69 -15.95
C SER A 21 -1.32 -1.06 -15.19
N VAL A 22 -1.73 -0.22 -14.24
CA VAL A 22 -2.94 -0.42 -13.43
C VAL A 22 -4.16 0.01 -14.24
N THR A 23 -5.16 -0.85 -14.33
CA THR A 23 -6.44 -0.61 -15.00
C THR A 23 -7.58 -0.96 -14.05
N PRO A 24 -8.81 -0.47 -14.27
CA PRO A 24 -9.97 -0.81 -13.43
C PRO A 24 -10.18 -2.32 -13.24
N GLU A 25 -9.85 -3.13 -14.25
CA GLU A 25 -10.04 -4.58 -14.24
C GLU A 25 -9.00 -5.31 -13.40
N ASN A 26 -7.78 -4.75 -13.25
CA ASN A 26 -6.65 -5.44 -12.63
C ASN A 26 -6.23 -4.89 -11.26
N VAL A 27 -6.93 -3.87 -10.73
CA VAL A 27 -6.65 -3.29 -9.40
C VAL A 27 -6.54 -4.37 -8.32
N GLY A 28 -7.50 -5.30 -8.32
CA GLY A 28 -7.60 -6.40 -7.36
C GLY A 28 -6.31 -7.21 -7.21
N ASP A 29 -5.68 -7.53 -8.34
CA ASP A 29 -4.52 -8.40 -8.41
C ASP A 29 -3.20 -7.62 -8.35
N LYS A 30 -3.14 -6.43 -8.94
CA LYS A 30 -1.90 -5.64 -9.05
C LYS A 30 -1.64 -4.79 -7.83
N VAL A 31 -2.65 -4.12 -7.28
CA VAL A 31 -2.45 -3.18 -6.17
C VAL A 31 -2.29 -3.98 -4.88
N HIS A 32 -1.25 -3.65 -4.12
CA HIS A 32 -0.95 -4.28 -2.84
C HIS A 32 -0.79 -3.20 -1.79
N LEU A 33 -1.38 -3.40 -0.62
CA LEU A 33 -1.06 -2.62 0.57
C LEU A 33 0.23 -3.18 1.15
N ARG A 34 1.25 -2.34 1.25
CA ARG A 34 2.51 -2.65 1.94
C ARG A 34 2.53 -1.99 3.31
N VAL A 35 2.71 -2.79 4.35
CA VAL A 35 2.87 -2.32 5.73
C VAL A 35 4.24 -2.75 6.25
N GLU A 36 4.87 -1.89 7.02
CA GLU A 36 6.12 -2.20 7.70
C GLU A 36 5.87 -2.26 9.21
N LEU A 37 6.12 -3.42 9.81
CA LEU A 37 6.26 -3.53 11.26
C LEU A 37 7.67 -3.11 11.63
N GLN A 38 7.78 -1.91 12.18
CA GLN A 38 9.05 -1.32 12.58
C GLN A 38 9.32 -1.60 14.06
N THR A 39 10.53 -2.08 14.36
CA THR A 39 10.97 -2.39 15.73
C THR A 39 12.27 -1.68 16.03
N LEU A 40 12.47 -1.31 17.29
CA LEU A 40 13.64 -0.55 17.72
C LEU A 40 14.21 -1.16 19.01
N PHE A 41 15.40 -1.77 18.93
CA PHE A 41 16.03 -2.46 20.05
C PHE A 41 17.43 -1.90 20.34
N ARG A 42 17.76 -1.76 21.62
CA ARG A 42 19.13 -1.49 22.07
C ARG A 42 19.97 -2.77 21.97
N LEU A 43 21.13 -2.70 21.33
CA LEU A 43 22.11 -3.78 21.32
C LEU A 43 23.01 -3.67 22.55
N PRO A 44 22.98 -4.65 23.49
CA PRO A 44 23.50 -4.48 24.85
C PRO A 44 25.03 -4.41 24.93
N ARG A 45 25.76 -4.90 23.92
CA ARG A 45 27.23 -4.93 23.92
C ARG A 45 27.86 -3.80 23.12
N SER A 46 27.29 -3.49 21.95
CA SER A 46 27.84 -2.47 21.04
C SER A 46 27.28 -1.07 21.29
N ASN A 47 26.25 -0.95 22.15
CA ASN A 47 25.44 0.25 22.28
C ASN A 47 24.77 0.69 20.95
N GLY A 48 24.72 -0.18 19.94
CA GLY A 48 24.01 0.09 18.69
C GLY A 48 22.50 0.06 18.86
N MET A 49 21.79 0.57 17.84
CA MET A 49 20.34 0.48 17.73
C MET A 49 19.98 -0.42 16.55
N LEU A 50 19.28 -1.51 16.81
CA LEU A 50 18.71 -2.36 15.77
C LEU A 50 17.34 -1.77 15.38
N PHE A 51 17.24 -1.30 14.14
CA PHE A 51 15.98 -0.90 13.53
C PHE A 51 15.53 -2.01 12.58
N GLY A 52 14.55 -2.80 13.01
CA GLY A 52 14.00 -3.88 12.19
C GLY A 52 12.84 -3.37 11.35
N VAL A 53 12.87 -3.61 10.05
CA VAL A 53 11.79 -3.28 9.11
C VAL A 53 11.24 -4.57 8.52
N ARG A 54 10.10 -5.05 9.03
CA ARG A 54 9.43 -6.25 8.50
C ARG A 54 8.30 -5.85 7.57
N GLY A 55 8.50 -6.05 6.27
CA GLY A 55 7.49 -5.78 5.24
C GLY A 55 6.44 -6.89 5.14
N TYR A 56 5.17 -6.50 5.11
CA TYR A 56 4.01 -7.33 4.79
C TYR A 56 3.34 -6.75 3.54
N LEU A 57 2.79 -7.65 2.71
CA LEU A 57 2.08 -7.31 1.48
C LEU A 57 0.75 -8.08 1.48
N ILE A 58 -0.32 -7.41 1.07
CA ILE A 58 -1.64 -8.01 0.84
C ILE A 58 -2.22 -7.41 -0.44
N SER A 59 -2.76 -8.25 -1.33
CA SER A 59 -3.43 -7.77 -2.54
C SER A 59 -4.74 -7.05 -2.22
N MET A 60 -5.28 -6.24 -3.13
CA MET A 60 -6.60 -5.64 -2.93
C MET A 60 -7.69 -6.72 -2.87
N ASN A 61 -7.60 -7.79 -3.66
CA ASN A 61 -8.55 -8.91 -3.62
C ASN A 61 -8.59 -9.61 -2.25
N GLU A 62 -7.44 -9.80 -1.61
CA GLU A 62 -7.39 -10.34 -0.24
C GLU A 62 -7.87 -9.30 0.80
N LEU A 63 -7.48 -8.03 0.65
CA LEU A 63 -7.83 -6.98 1.60
C LEU A 63 -9.34 -6.77 1.71
N VAL A 64 -10.05 -6.81 0.58
CA VAL A 64 -11.51 -6.58 0.56
C VAL A 64 -12.33 -7.74 1.08
N THR A 65 -11.71 -8.90 1.38
CA THR A 65 -12.38 -9.98 2.14
C THR A 65 -12.78 -9.52 3.54
N ASN A 66 -12.15 -8.46 4.06
CA ASN A 66 -12.59 -7.75 5.24
C ASN A 66 -13.33 -6.46 4.83
N PRO A 67 -14.67 -6.39 4.98
CA PRO A 67 -15.45 -5.22 4.55
C PRO A 67 -15.08 -3.93 5.29
N LEU A 68 -14.68 -4.01 6.55
CA LEU A 68 -14.24 -2.85 7.33
C LEU A 68 -12.94 -2.27 6.76
N TRP A 69 -12.00 -3.13 6.37
CA TRP A 69 -10.74 -2.69 5.76
C TRP A 69 -10.96 -2.06 4.38
N ALA A 70 -11.82 -2.67 3.55
CA ALA A 70 -12.15 -2.15 2.22
C ALA A 70 -12.68 -0.72 2.28
N LYS A 71 -13.72 -0.49 3.08
CA LYS A 71 -14.33 0.81 3.31
C LYS A 71 -13.36 1.82 3.92
N ARG A 72 -12.58 1.41 4.93
CA ARG A 72 -11.61 2.30 5.56
C ARG A 72 -10.51 2.71 4.58
N LEU A 73 -10.00 1.79 3.77
CA LEU A 73 -8.97 2.09 2.77
C LEU A 73 -9.48 3.03 1.68
N HIS A 74 -10.72 2.83 1.19
CA HIS A 74 -11.36 3.76 0.24
C HIS A 74 -11.32 5.20 0.75
N ARG A 75 -11.74 5.42 2.01
CA ARG A 75 -11.80 6.74 2.64
C ARG A 75 -10.42 7.32 2.92
N VAL A 76 -9.47 6.51 3.37
CA VAL A 76 -8.08 6.92 3.60
C VAL A 76 -7.45 7.41 2.29
N LEU A 77 -7.59 6.66 1.20
CA LEU A 77 -7.03 7.08 -0.09
C LEU A 77 -7.69 8.35 -0.61
N LYS A 78 -9.02 8.48 -0.45
CA LYS A 78 -9.77 9.69 -0.83
C LYS A 78 -9.33 10.92 -0.03
N GLY A 79 -9.09 10.77 1.27
CA GLY A 79 -8.62 11.84 2.16
C GLY A 79 -7.11 12.07 2.15
N LEU A 80 -6.33 11.27 1.43
CA LEU A 80 -4.87 11.37 1.42
C LEU A 80 -4.43 12.66 0.72
N HIS A 81 -3.66 13.49 1.44
CA HIS A 81 -3.10 14.74 0.91
C HIS A 81 -2.29 14.50 -0.38
N PRO A 82 -2.43 15.35 -1.42
CA PRO A 82 -1.77 15.15 -2.72
C PRO A 82 -0.25 14.93 -2.62
N GLU A 83 0.44 15.74 -1.82
CA GLU A 83 1.90 15.62 -1.63
C GLU A 83 2.31 14.26 -1.05
N LEU A 84 1.51 13.70 -0.15
CA LEU A 84 1.77 12.36 0.41
C LEU A 84 1.51 11.26 -0.64
N ALA A 85 0.53 11.46 -1.52
CA ALA A 85 0.26 10.52 -2.61
C ALA A 85 1.39 10.54 -3.66
N GLU A 86 1.90 11.73 -3.99
CA GLU A 86 3.05 11.90 -4.89
C GLU A 86 4.31 11.28 -4.30
N TYR A 87 4.64 11.61 -3.04
CA TYR A 87 5.79 11.04 -2.33
C TYR A 87 5.74 9.50 -2.29
N LYS A 88 4.55 8.92 -2.10
CA LYS A 88 4.35 7.46 -2.10
C LYS A 88 4.28 6.84 -3.50
N GLY A 89 4.36 7.64 -4.56
CA GLY A 89 4.33 7.18 -5.94
C GLY A 89 3.01 6.53 -6.35
N LEU A 90 1.88 7.05 -5.86
CA LEU A 90 0.53 6.52 -6.08
C LEU A 90 -0.14 7.11 -7.33
N SER A 91 0.51 7.03 -8.49
CA SER A 91 -0.06 7.52 -9.78
C SER A 91 -1.39 6.82 -10.16
N TYR A 92 -1.65 5.65 -9.60
CA TYR A 92 -2.85 4.83 -9.80
C TYR A 92 -3.90 5.03 -8.68
N LYS A 93 -3.76 6.06 -7.84
CA LYS A 93 -4.62 6.33 -6.68
C LYS A 93 -6.09 6.43 -7.07
N ASP A 94 -6.43 7.23 -8.09
CA ASP A 94 -7.83 7.51 -8.44
C ASP A 94 -8.53 6.25 -9.00
N ILE A 95 -7.86 5.49 -9.87
CA ILE A 95 -8.35 4.18 -10.36
C ILE A 95 -8.60 3.22 -9.18
N THR A 96 -7.74 3.25 -8.16
CA THR A 96 -7.91 2.41 -6.96
C THR A 96 -9.07 2.87 -6.08
N ILE A 97 -9.27 4.19 -5.95
CA ILE A 97 -10.42 4.77 -5.23
C ILE A 97 -11.72 4.33 -5.91
N ASP A 98 -11.81 4.50 -7.22
CA ASP A 98 -13.00 4.12 -8.00
C ASP A 98 -13.29 2.63 -7.86
N TRP A 99 -12.27 1.78 -7.94
CA TRP A 99 -12.44 0.34 -7.74
C TRP A 99 -12.87 -0.02 -6.30
N LEU A 100 -12.37 0.69 -5.29
CA LEU A 100 -12.75 0.46 -3.89
C LEU A 100 -14.14 1.01 -3.53
N SER A 101 -14.67 1.95 -4.32
CA SER A 101 -15.97 2.60 -4.04
C SER A 101 -17.13 1.60 -3.89
N LYS A 102 -17.11 0.49 -4.62
CA LYS A 102 -18.11 -0.59 -4.55
C LYS A 102 -18.16 -1.32 -3.19
N TYR A 103 -17.17 -1.12 -2.34
CA TYR A 103 -17.08 -1.72 -1.00
C TYR A 103 -17.33 -0.71 0.13
N ASP A 104 -17.62 0.56 -0.19
CA ASP A 104 -17.99 1.56 0.81
C ASP A 104 -19.51 1.76 0.83
N ASP A 105 -20.14 1.22 1.86
CA ASP A 105 -21.59 1.30 2.11
C ASP A 105 -22.06 2.63 2.73
N GLY A 106 -21.15 3.59 2.94
CA GLY A 106 -21.47 4.89 3.53
C GLY A 106 -21.69 4.89 5.05
N THR A 107 -21.67 3.73 5.72
CA THR A 107 -21.84 3.63 7.18
C THR A 107 -20.55 3.98 7.93
N SER A 108 -20.58 4.12 9.26
CA SER A 108 -19.34 4.44 10.01
C SER A 108 -18.22 3.43 9.74
N SER A 109 -16.98 3.92 9.75
CA SER A 109 -15.76 3.11 9.63
C SER A 109 -15.06 2.92 10.99
N GLU A 110 -15.71 3.33 12.08
CA GLU A 110 -15.28 3.11 13.47
C GLU A 110 -15.69 1.73 13.98
#